data_AF-A0A6A7APB1-F1
#
_entry.id   AF-A0A6A7APB1-F1
#
_cell.length_a   1.000
_cell.length_b   1.000
_cell.length_c   1.000
_cell.angle_alpha   90.00
_cell.angle_beta   90.00
_cell.angle_gamma   90.00
#
_symmetry.space_group_name_H-M   'P 1'
#
loop_
_entity.id
_entity.type
_entity.pdbx_description
1 polymer ?
#
loop_
_entity_poly.entity_id
_entity_poly.type
_entity_poly.pdbx_seq_one_letter_code
_entity_poly.pdbx_strand_id
1 'polypeptide(L)'
;MSELLPHYRQSRAQIEALGNELIAIRDDLHTAANEGRQLGEQLVQLNRAAEANHDREVQLFKRLDQVELSLHQLLRLPKSFPAVTYDPNAPSELPRSLPIRSLETGGDVTTSPTPASFSGSVLRASTPAALAKLSSPVPSRASAPQSSALRTQDKGNQRINGGIRNVDILPMVIECILAEHMKHERTNRLRSCNNAIQQSGKRTYKCKRDSFDVECFREYHFQYCWTHFRVITGSNLACSHEDKGQCVRAFWGKFLLNLVSKTTLTKTEEHEDWEEIVGASIRAHNLGHKNVPPKKLKETLLPPHVFPHAYE
;
A
#
# COMPACT_ATOMS: atom_id res chain seq x y z
N MET A 1 55.77 -28.74 -42.20
CA MET A 1 54.34 -29.11 -42.33
C MET A 1 53.84 -30.04 -41.21
N SER A 2 54.69 -30.88 -40.60
CA SER A 2 54.26 -31.87 -39.59
C SER A 2 53.87 -31.29 -38.21
N GLU A 3 54.31 -30.09 -37.86
CA GLU A 3 54.04 -29.46 -36.54
C GLU A 3 52.69 -28.73 -36.43
N LEU A 4 52.02 -28.44 -37.55
CA LEU A 4 50.73 -27.72 -37.55
C LEU A 4 49.52 -28.63 -37.31
N LEU A 5 49.65 -29.93 -37.63
CA LEU A 5 48.56 -30.90 -37.51
C LEU A 5 48.09 -31.13 -36.05
N PRO A 6 48.99 -31.24 -35.05
CA PRO A 6 48.61 -31.37 -33.65
C PRO A 6 47.89 -30.13 -33.12
N HIS A 7 48.39 -28.93 -33.46
CA HIS A 7 47.77 -27.67 -33.05
C HIS A 7 46.36 -27.50 -33.62
N TYR A 8 46.16 -27.87 -34.89
CA TYR A 8 44.83 -27.84 -35.50
C TYR A 8 43.85 -28.81 -34.84
N ARG A 9 44.30 -30.04 -34.51
CA ARG A 9 43.47 -31.02 -33.80
C ARG A 9 43.11 -30.56 -32.38
N GLN A 10 44.07 -29.97 -31.65
CA GLN A 10 43.84 -29.42 -30.32
C GLN A 10 42.87 -28.24 -30.36
N SER A 11 43.05 -27.31 -31.31
CA SER A 11 42.16 -26.17 -31.49
C SER A 11 40.73 -26.62 -31.85
N ARG A 12 40.58 -27.63 -32.72
CA ARG A 12 39.27 -28.20 -33.05
C ARG A 12 38.58 -28.83 -31.84
N ALA A 13 39.31 -29.57 -31.01
CA ALA A 13 38.77 -30.16 -29.79
C ALA A 13 38.34 -29.09 -28.77
N GLN A 14 39.09 -27.98 -28.65
CA GLN A 14 38.70 -26.86 -27.79
C GLN A 14 37.43 -26.15 -28.29
N ILE A 15 37.30 -25.95 -29.60
CA ILE A 15 36.09 -25.35 -30.20
C ILE A 15 34.87 -26.24 -29.96
N GLU A 16 35.03 -27.56 -30.08
CA GLU A 16 33.95 -28.52 -29.81
C GLU A 16 33.55 -28.54 -28.33
N ALA A 17 34.51 -28.48 -27.41
CA ALA A 17 34.25 -28.38 -25.97
C ALA A 17 33.48 -27.10 -25.62
N LEU A 18 33.92 -25.94 -26.14
CA LEU A 18 33.22 -24.67 -25.96
C LEU A 18 31.81 -24.70 -26.57
N GLY A 19 31.63 -25.38 -27.72
CA GLY A 19 30.32 -25.57 -28.32
C GLY A 19 29.36 -26.33 -27.41
N ASN A 20 29.84 -27.39 -26.77
CA ASN A 20 29.04 -28.18 -25.82
C ASN A 20 28.71 -27.39 -24.54
N GLU A 21 29.66 -26.61 -24.01
CA GLU A 21 29.44 -25.73 -22.86
C GLU A 21 28.37 -24.66 -23.15
N LEU A 22 28.41 -24.05 -24.34
CA LEU A 22 27.40 -23.06 -24.75
C LEU A 22 26.00 -23.68 -24.89
N ILE A 23 25.91 -24.93 -25.36
CA ILE A 23 24.63 -25.66 -25.41
C ILE A 23 24.09 -25.88 -24.00
N ALA A 24 24.93 -26.34 -23.07
CA ALA A 24 24.54 -26.55 -21.67
C ALA A 24 24.05 -25.24 -21.02
N ILE A 25 24.81 -24.14 -21.16
CA ILE A 25 24.43 -22.83 -20.62
C ILE A 25 23.09 -22.36 -21.20
N ARG A 26 22.85 -22.56 -22.50
CA ARG A 26 21.59 -22.20 -23.13
C ARG A 26 20.42 -23.00 -22.55
N ASP A 27 20.61 -24.29 -22.31
CA ASP A 27 19.57 -25.17 -21.80
C ASP A 27 19.27 -24.86 -20.32
N ASP A 28 20.28 -24.51 -19.52
CA ASP A 28 20.13 -24.00 -18.14
C ASP A 28 19.34 -22.69 -18.12
N LEU A 29 19.66 -21.75 -19.02
CA LEU A 29 18.93 -20.48 -19.15
C LEU A 29 17.45 -20.70 -19.54
N HIS A 30 17.18 -21.66 -20.43
CA HIS A 30 15.80 -22.03 -20.76
C HIS A 30 15.05 -22.61 -19.57
N THR A 31 15.72 -23.44 -18.75
CA THR A 31 15.14 -24.02 -17.54
C THR A 31 14.81 -22.93 -16.52
N ALA A 32 15.76 -22.04 -16.22
CA ALA A 32 15.55 -20.90 -15.32
C ALA A 32 14.43 -19.96 -15.81
N ALA A 33 14.31 -19.75 -17.12
CA ALA A 33 13.22 -18.95 -17.69
C ALA A 33 11.84 -19.60 -17.51
N ASN A 34 11.76 -20.93 -17.59
CA ASN A 34 10.51 -21.66 -17.36
C ASN A 34 10.12 -21.65 -15.88
N GLU A 35 11.08 -21.86 -14.97
CA GLU A 35 10.87 -21.74 -13.53
C GLU A 35 10.39 -20.33 -13.15
N GLY A 36 11.03 -19.30 -13.70
CA GLY A 36 10.60 -17.91 -13.50
C GLY A 36 9.17 -17.64 -13.96
N ARG A 37 8.73 -18.26 -15.07
CA ARG A 37 7.34 -18.17 -15.53
C ARG A 37 6.38 -18.84 -14.55
N GLN A 38 6.72 -20.05 -14.08
CA GLN A 38 5.90 -20.78 -13.13
C GLN A 38 5.75 -20.04 -11.79
N LEU A 39 6.83 -19.46 -11.27
CA LEU A 39 6.79 -18.60 -10.08
C LEU A 39 5.92 -17.36 -10.30
N GLY A 40 6.00 -16.74 -11.48
CA GLY A 40 5.13 -15.64 -11.87
C GLY A 40 3.64 -16.03 -11.85
N GLU A 41 3.30 -17.20 -12.37
CA GLU A 41 1.92 -17.72 -12.35
C GLU A 41 1.44 -18.00 -10.91
N GLN A 42 2.29 -18.57 -10.05
CA GLN A 42 1.98 -18.79 -8.63
C GLN A 42 1.72 -17.47 -7.90
N LEU A 43 2.52 -16.43 -8.15
CA LEU A 43 2.30 -15.10 -7.56
C LEU A 43 0.97 -14.48 -8.01
N VAL A 44 0.59 -14.65 -9.27
CA VAL A 44 -0.72 -14.20 -9.76
C VAL A 44 -1.86 -14.95 -9.06
N GLN A 45 -1.73 -16.25 -8.85
CA GLN A 45 -2.73 -17.04 -8.12
C GLN A 45 -2.84 -16.62 -6.65
N LEU A 46 -1.71 -16.41 -5.97
CA LEU A 46 -1.69 -15.92 -4.59
C LEU A 46 -2.33 -14.55 -4.45
N ASN A 47 -2.05 -13.62 -5.37
CA ASN A 47 -2.69 -12.30 -5.37
C ASN A 47 -4.21 -12.40 -5.56
N ARG A 48 -4.70 -13.23 -6.49
CA ARG A 48 -6.14 -13.45 -6.66
C ARG A 48 -6.78 -14.06 -5.40
N ALA A 49 -6.11 -14.98 -4.73
CA ALA A 49 -6.59 -15.58 -3.49
C ALA A 49 -6.64 -14.54 -2.36
N ALA A 50 -5.64 -13.66 -2.27
CA ALA A 50 -5.62 -12.57 -1.30
C ALA A 50 -6.75 -11.56 -1.56
N GLU A 51 -7.00 -11.20 -2.83
CA GLU A 51 -8.13 -10.35 -3.22
C GLU A 51 -9.48 -10.98 -2.86
N ALA A 52 -9.66 -12.28 -3.14
CA ALA A 52 -10.88 -13.00 -2.79
C ALA A 52 -11.10 -13.08 -1.27
N ASN A 53 -10.03 -13.25 -0.49
CA ASN A 53 -10.10 -13.21 0.97
C ASN A 53 -10.49 -11.81 1.47
N HIS A 54 -9.91 -10.76 0.89
CA HIS A 54 -10.29 -9.39 1.22
C HIS A 54 -11.77 -9.11 0.93
N ASP A 55 -12.27 -9.53 -0.23
CA ASP A 55 -13.68 -9.38 -0.58
C ASP A 55 -14.60 -10.14 0.40
N ARG A 56 -14.18 -11.34 0.84
CA ARG A 56 -14.92 -12.12 1.84
C ARG A 56 -14.97 -11.42 3.19
N GLU A 57 -13.86 -10.82 3.64
CA GLU A 57 -13.82 -10.02 4.87
C GLU A 57 -14.76 -8.81 4.77
N VAL A 58 -14.73 -8.08 3.65
CA VAL A 58 -15.63 -6.94 3.42
C VAL A 58 -17.10 -7.37 3.48
N GLN A 59 -17.44 -8.55 2.93
CA GLN A 59 -18.81 -9.08 3.03
C GLN A 59 -19.20 -9.44 4.47
N LEU A 60 -18.28 -10.02 5.26
CA LEU A 60 -18.54 -10.33 6.67
C LEU A 60 -18.82 -9.05 7.47
N PHE A 61 -18.07 -7.98 7.23
CA PHE A 61 -18.32 -6.69 7.89
C PHE A 61 -19.69 -6.11 7.53
N LYS A 62 -20.07 -6.12 6.25
CA LYS A 62 -21.42 -5.68 5.84
C LYS A 62 -22.53 -6.48 6.53
N ARG A 63 -22.32 -7.79 6.74
CA ARG A 63 -23.28 -8.64 7.46
C ARG A 63 -23.34 -8.30 8.96
N LEU A 64 -22.20 -8.00 9.58
CA LEU A 64 -22.15 -7.57 10.98
C LEU A 64 -22.91 -6.25 11.18
N ASP A 65 -22.66 -5.24 10.32
CA ASP A 65 -23.38 -3.96 10.36
C ASP A 65 -24.91 -4.17 10.20
N GLN A 66 -25.31 -5.08 9.31
CA GLN A 66 -26.72 -5.41 9.11
C GLN A 66 -27.35 -6.07 10.35
N VAL A 67 -26.62 -6.96 11.02
CA VAL A 67 -27.07 -7.59 12.28
C VAL A 67 -27.21 -6.54 13.39
N GLU A 68 -26.26 -5.61 13.50
CA GLU A 68 -26.32 -4.52 14.47
C GLU A 68 -27.54 -3.61 14.23
N LEU A 69 -27.82 -3.25 12.98
CA LEU A 69 -29.02 -2.50 12.60
C LEU A 69 -30.31 -3.25 12.96
N SER A 70 -30.37 -4.55 12.67
CA SER A 70 -31.53 -5.39 13.02
C SER A 70 -31.73 -5.51 14.54
N LEU A 71 -30.65 -5.64 15.32
CA LEU A 71 -30.71 -5.63 16.78
C LEU A 71 -31.24 -4.29 17.31
N HIS A 72 -30.76 -3.17 16.77
CA HIS A 72 -31.26 -1.84 17.15
C HIS A 72 -32.75 -1.65 16.84
N GLN A 73 -33.25 -2.20 15.73
CA GLN A 73 -34.68 -2.18 15.41
C GLN A 73 -35.51 -3.00 16.40
N LEU A 74 -35.04 -4.20 16.77
CA LEU A 74 -35.70 -5.04 17.76
C LEU A 74 -35.72 -4.40 19.16
N LEU A 75 -34.63 -3.74 19.55
CA LEU A 75 -34.52 -3.06 20.85
C LEU A 75 -35.29 -1.73 20.92
N ARG A 76 -35.66 -1.14 19.76
CA ARG A 76 -36.53 0.06 19.67
C ARG A 76 -38.02 -0.28 19.63
N LEU A 77 -38.41 -1.54 19.77
CA LEU A 77 -39.82 -1.89 19.96
C LEU A 77 -40.37 -1.11 21.18
N PRO A 78 -41.48 -0.37 21.02
CA PRO A 78 -42.07 0.36 22.13
C PRO A 78 -42.45 -0.64 23.23
N LYS A 79 -42.10 -0.31 24.48
CA LYS A 79 -42.64 -0.95 25.69
C LYS A 79 -44.13 -0.64 25.83
N SER A 80 -44.95 -0.95 24.84
CA SER A 80 -46.38 -1.10 25.03
C SER A 80 -46.65 -2.57 25.30
N PHE A 81 -46.12 -3.07 26.41
CA PHE A 81 -46.86 -4.11 27.11
C PHE A 81 -48.11 -3.41 27.62
N PRO A 82 -49.33 -3.85 27.27
CA PRO A 82 -50.50 -3.35 27.96
C PRO A 82 -50.25 -3.61 29.45
N ALA A 83 -50.36 -2.57 30.27
CA ALA A 83 -50.39 -2.75 31.71
C ALA A 83 -51.54 -3.72 31.98
N VAL A 84 -51.20 -4.96 32.33
CA VAL A 84 -52.18 -5.90 32.84
C VAL A 84 -52.59 -5.34 34.19
N THR A 85 -53.62 -4.50 34.19
CA THR A 85 -54.35 -4.18 35.40
C THR A 85 -54.99 -5.48 35.85
N TYR A 86 -54.39 -6.10 36.87
CA TYR A 86 -54.95 -7.25 37.54
C TYR A 86 -56.27 -6.81 38.18
N ASP A 87 -57.40 -7.20 37.58
CA ASP A 87 -58.71 -7.11 38.22
C ASP A 87 -58.87 -8.35 39.12
N PRO A 88 -58.85 -8.21 40.45
CA PRO A 88 -58.96 -9.34 41.37
C PRO A 88 -60.34 -10.01 41.36
N ASN A 89 -61.32 -9.51 40.60
CA ASN A 89 -62.67 -10.08 40.52
C ASN A 89 -63.00 -10.76 39.18
N ALA A 90 -62.05 -10.87 38.24
CA ALA A 90 -62.29 -11.57 37.00
C ALA A 90 -62.29 -13.11 37.22
N PRO A 91 -63.35 -13.85 36.80
CA PRO A 91 -63.38 -15.30 36.93
C PRO A 91 -62.27 -15.94 36.08
N SER A 92 -61.47 -16.79 36.71
CA SER A 92 -60.34 -17.51 36.12
C SER A 92 -60.76 -18.40 34.95
N GLU A 93 -60.67 -17.90 33.72
CA GLU A 93 -60.64 -18.73 32.52
C GLU A 93 -59.19 -18.96 32.08
N LEU A 94 -58.73 -20.21 32.22
CA LEU A 94 -57.43 -20.70 31.76
C LEU A 94 -57.30 -20.54 30.23
N PRO A 95 -56.24 -19.88 29.71
CA PRO A 95 -55.95 -19.95 28.29
C PRO A 95 -55.41 -21.34 27.93
N ARG A 96 -56.08 -21.96 26.94
CA ARG A 96 -55.66 -23.22 26.31
C ARG A 96 -54.26 -23.08 25.69
N SER A 97 -53.49 -24.15 25.87
CA SER A 97 -52.21 -24.52 25.25
C SER A 97 -51.87 -23.84 23.91
N LEU A 98 -50.68 -23.21 23.84
CA LEU A 98 -50.01 -22.89 22.58
C LEU A 98 -49.20 -24.10 22.09
N PRO A 99 -49.13 -24.35 20.76
CA PRO A 99 -48.41 -25.50 20.21
C PRO A 99 -46.91 -25.23 20.17
N ILE A 100 -46.15 -26.17 20.73
CA ILE A 100 -44.70 -26.29 20.56
C ILE A 100 -44.45 -26.71 19.10
N ARG A 101 -43.81 -25.87 18.30
CA ARG A 101 -43.26 -26.26 17.00
C ARG A 101 -41.80 -26.64 17.17
N SER A 102 -41.53 -27.93 17.02
CA SER A 102 -40.22 -28.56 16.95
C SER A 102 -39.35 -27.93 15.85
N LEU A 103 -38.10 -27.63 16.21
CA LEU A 103 -37.04 -27.32 15.24
C LEU A 103 -36.49 -28.66 14.74
N GLU A 104 -36.77 -28.99 13.48
CA GLU A 104 -36.20 -30.14 12.80
C GLU A 104 -34.78 -29.83 12.31
N THR A 105 -33.88 -30.73 12.68
CA THR A 105 -32.53 -30.95 12.16
C THR A 105 -32.58 -31.78 10.87
N GLY A 106 -31.87 -31.35 9.82
CA GLY A 106 -31.48 -32.13 8.63
C GLY A 106 -30.54 -31.27 7.78
N GLY A 107 -29.27 -31.64 7.52
CA GLY A 107 -28.81 -32.60 6.50
C GLY A 107 -28.58 -31.84 5.18
N ASP A 108 -27.57 -31.96 4.32
CA ASP A 108 -26.40 -32.82 4.07
C ASP A 108 -25.49 -31.99 3.12
N VAL A 109 -24.15 -32.01 3.21
CA VAL A 109 -23.18 -32.83 2.45
C VAL A 109 -23.32 -32.82 0.90
N THR A 110 -22.15 -32.73 0.23
CA THR A 110 -21.82 -32.86 -1.21
C THR A 110 -22.11 -31.65 -2.11
N THR A 111 -21.26 -31.21 -3.06
CA THR A 111 -20.08 -31.75 -3.77
C THR A 111 -19.29 -30.59 -4.39
N SER A 112 -17.98 -30.78 -4.54
CA SER A 112 -17.02 -29.96 -5.30
C SER A 112 -17.32 -29.85 -6.80
N PRO A 113 -16.88 -28.78 -7.50
CA PRO A 113 -16.68 -28.81 -8.94
C PRO A 113 -15.20 -28.73 -9.33
N THR A 114 -14.82 -29.68 -10.18
CA THR A 114 -13.62 -29.77 -11.03
C THR A 114 -13.57 -28.60 -12.02
N PRO A 115 -12.41 -27.99 -12.31
CA PRO A 115 -12.28 -27.09 -13.45
C PRO A 115 -12.00 -27.86 -14.74
N ALA A 116 -12.71 -27.46 -15.80
CA ALA A 116 -12.60 -28.00 -17.15
C ALA A 116 -11.31 -27.57 -17.85
N SER A 117 -10.76 -28.53 -18.59
CA SER A 117 -9.72 -28.39 -19.60
C SER A 117 -10.16 -27.44 -20.72
N PHE A 118 -9.30 -26.49 -21.11
CA PHE A 118 -9.37 -25.81 -22.40
C PHE A 118 -8.00 -25.90 -23.07
N SER A 119 -7.97 -26.67 -24.15
CA SER A 119 -6.85 -26.76 -25.10
C SER A 119 -6.96 -25.69 -26.18
N GLY A 120 -5.81 -25.10 -26.52
CA GLY A 120 -5.43 -24.82 -27.91
C GLY A 120 -5.81 -23.46 -28.50
N SER A 121 -4.82 -22.60 -28.72
CA SER A 121 -4.46 -22.18 -30.09
C SER A 121 -3.08 -21.52 -30.14
N VAL A 122 -2.49 -21.61 -31.33
CA VAL A 122 -1.07 -21.61 -31.70
C VAL A 122 -0.73 -20.30 -32.43
N LEU A 123 0.47 -19.75 -32.14
CA LEU A 123 1.42 -18.88 -32.90
C LEU A 123 0.90 -17.63 -33.66
N ARG A 124 1.43 -16.41 -33.45
CA ARG A 124 2.73 -15.80 -33.94
C ARG A 124 2.84 -15.87 -35.49
N ALA A 125 3.14 -14.84 -36.28
CA ALA A 125 3.97 -13.63 -36.15
C ALA A 125 3.48 -12.55 -37.16
N SER A 126 3.82 -11.25 -37.09
CA SER A 126 5.06 -10.68 -37.66
C SER A 126 5.15 -9.16 -37.42
N THR A 127 6.37 -8.68 -37.24
CA THR A 127 6.88 -7.28 -37.14
C THR A 127 7.07 -6.63 -38.55
N PRO A 128 7.83 -5.51 -38.72
CA PRO A 128 7.56 -4.11 -38.36
C PRO A 128 7.83 -3.11 -39.53
N ALA A 129 7.41 -1.84 -39.42
CA ALA A 129 7.89 -0.65 -40.16
C ALA A 129 6.92 0.53 -39.89
N ALA A 130 7.24 1.82 -39.84
CA ALA A 130 8.43 2.59 -40.15
C ALA A 130 8.35 3.96 -39.44
N LEU A 131 9.51 4.63 -39.32
CA LEU A 131 9.66 6.05 -39.01
C LEU A 131 8.92 6.94 -40.02
N ALA A 132 8.38 8.09 -39.56
CA ALA A 132 8.77 9.43 -40.06
C ALA A 132 7.97 10.59 -39.43
N LYS A 133 8.75 11.58 -38.98
CA LYS A 133 8.61 13.05 -39.18
C LYS A 133 7.47 13.85 -38.52
N LEU A 134 7.92 14.73 -37.62
CA LEU A 134 7.78 16.20 -37.63
C LEU A 134 6.40 16.78 -37.97
N SER A 135 5.81 17.51 -37.00
CA SER A 135 5.55 18.96 -37.07
C SER A 135 4.61 19.38 -35.94
N SER A 136 5.07 20.28 -35.06
CA SER A 136 4.21 21.06 -34.17
C SER A 136 3.51 22.18 -34.96
N PRO A 137 2.36 22.65 -34.47
CA PRO A 137 2.27 24.09 -34.27
C PRO A 137 1.69 24.47 -32.90
N VAL A 138 2.26 25.55 -32.38
CA VAL A 138 1.80 26.39 -31.25
C VAL A 138 0.37 26.89 -31.50
N PRO A 139 -0.45 27.04 -30.45
CA PRO A 139 -1.41 28.11 -30.42
C PRO A 139 -1.22 29.07 -29.25
N SER A 140 -1.44 30.33 -29.60
CA SER A 140 -1.28 31.52 -28.80
C SER A 140 -2.29 31.65 -27.66
N ARG A 141 -1.79 32.36 -26.65
CA ARG A 141 -2.41 32.98 -25.48
C ARG A 141 -3.72 33.72 -25.78
N ALA A 142 -4.77 33.42 -25.03
CA ALA A 142 -5.90 34.33 -24.79
C ALA A 142 -6.33 34.22 -23.32
N SER A 143 -6.62 35.37 -22.71
CA SER A 143 -6.89 35.53 -21.28
C SER A 143 -8.37 35.80 -21.00
N ALA A 144 -8.82 35.28 -19.84
CA ALA A 144 -9.96 35.69 -18.98
C ALA A 144 -11.41 35.33 -19.43
N PRO A 145 -12.42 35.29 -18.53
CA PRO A 145 -12.44 35.57 -17.07
C PRO A 145 -13.05 34.43 -16.19
N GLN A 146 -13.06 34.70 -14.88
CA GLN A 146 -13.61 33.89 -13.78
C GLN A 146 -15.14 33.74 -13.82
N SER A 147 -15.66 32.55 -13.48
CA SER A 147 -16.90 32.40 -12.70
C SER A 147 -17.15 30.96 -12.24
N SER A 148 -17.08 30.77 -10.92
CA SER A 148 -17.97 30.00 -10.04
C SER A 148 -18.54 28.63 -10.41
N ALA A 149 -18.37 27.73 -9.43
CA ALA A 149 -19.23 26.60 -9.05
C ALA A 149 -19.20 25.36 -9.98
N LEU A 150 -18.31 24.42 -9.65
CA LEU A 150 -18.53 23.01 -9.98
C LEU A 150 -18.18 22.13 -8.77
N ARG A 151 -19.22 21.64 -8.09
CA ARG A 151 -19.16 20.45 -7.24
C ARG A 151 -18.64 19.30 -8.10
N THR A 152 -17.38 18.96 -7.94
CA THR A 152 -16.81 17.75 -8.54
C THR A 152 -17.00 16.60 -7.56
N GLN A 153 -17.70 15.58 -8.05
CA GLN A 153 -17.90 14.31 -7.40
C GLN A 153 -16.55 13.64 -7.14
N ASP A 154 -16.34 13.26 -5.88
CA ASP A 154 -15.18 12.57 -5.34
C ASP A 154 -15.22 11.10 -5.77
N LYS A 155 -14.96 10.84 -7.06
CA LYS A 155 -14.92 9.50 -7.65
C LYS A 155 -13.53 9.26 -8.22
N GLY A 156 -12.76 8.40 -7.55
CA GLY A 156 -11.65 7.69 -8.19
C GLY A 156 -10.23 8.06 -7.77
N ASN A 157 -9.99 8.48 -6.53
CA ASN A 157 -8.65 8.31 -5.94
C ASN A 157 -8.64 6.98 -5.18
N GLN A 158 -8.43 5.89 -5.92
CA GLN A 158 -7.99 4.63 -5.32
C GLN A 158 -6.79 4.97 -4.44
N ARG A 159 -6.98 4.87 -3.12
CA ARG A 159 -5.90 4.76 -2.17
C ARG A 159 -5.16 3.49 -2.56
N ILE A 160 -4.17 3.59 -3.44
CA ILE A 160 -3.24 2.50 -3.67
C ILE A 160 -2.57 2.31 -2.31
N ASN A 161 -3.01 1.29 -1.58
CA ASN A 161 -2.51 0.90 -0.28
C ASN A 161 -1.04 0.53 -0.45
N GLY A 162 -0.16 1.51 -0.30
CA GLY A 162 1.30 1.37 -0.37
C GLY A 162 1.90 0.67 0.84
N GLY A 163 1.22 -0.33 1.42
CA GLY A 163 1.55 -0.89 2.73
C GLY A 163 3.00 -1.39 2.84
N ILE A 164 3.44 -2.21 1.88
CA ILE A 164 4.79 -2.80 1.90
C ILE A 164 5.82 -1.83 1.31
N ARG A 165 5.52 -1.24 0.14
CA ARG A 165 6.46 -0.35 -0.56
C ARG A 165 6.77 0.94 0.20
N ASN A 166 5.89 1.40 1.10
CA ASN A 166 6.15 2.61 1.88
C ASN A 166 7.31 2.40 2.88
N VAL A 167 7.41 1.21 3.48
CA VAL A 167 8.45 0.90 4.47
C VAL A 167 9.84 0.95 3.85
N ASP A 168 10.01 0.33 2.66
CA ASP A 168 11.30 0.28 1.96
C ASP A 168 11.79 1.66 1.51
N ILE A 169 10.88 2.57 1.17
CA ILE A 169 11.23 3.92 0.68
C ILE A 169 11.36 4.95 1.80
N LEU A 170 10.82 4.68 2.99
CA LEU A 170 10.75 5.65 4.09
C LEU A 170 12.12 6.20 4.51
N PRO A 171 13.20 5.40 4.64
CA PRO A 171 14.52 5.93 4.98
C PRO A 171 15.00 6.98 3.99
N MET A 172 14.82 6.73 2.69
CA MET A 172 15.20 7.65 1.63
C MET A 172 14.30 8.89 1.58
N VAL A 173 13.01 8.75 1.87
CA VAL A 173 12.08 9.88 2.02
C VAL A 173 12.55 10.79 3.16
N ILE A 174 12.98 10.23 4.28
CA ILE A 174 13.54 11.00 5.40
C ILE A 174 14.82 11.71 5.01
N GLU A 175 15.73 11.05 4.30
CA GLU A 175 16.93 11.71 3.77
C GLU A 175 16.58 12.89 2.85
N CYS A 176 15.59 12.72 1.96
CA CYS A 176 15.10 13.80 1.09
C CYS A 176 14.57 14.99 1.90
N ILE A 177 13.73 14.72 2.91
CA ILE A 177 13.13 15.76 3.77
C ILE A 177 14.24 16.51 4.51
N LEU A 178 15.19 15.78 5.11
CA LEU A 178 16.31 16.34 5.84
C LEU A 178 17.23 17.17 4.94
N ALA A 179 17.51 16.69 3.72
CA ALA A 179 18.29 17.43 2.74
C ALA A 179 17.62 18.74 2.33
N GLU A 180 16.30 18.73 2.10
CA GLU A 180 15.55 19.95 1.79
C GLU A 180 15.49 20.92 2.98
N HIS A 181 15.30 20.42 4.20
CA HIS A 181 15.39 21.24 5.41
C HIS A 181 16.75 21.95 5.49
N MET A 182 17.86 21.22 5.38
CA MET A 182 19.21 21.79 5.45
C MET A 182 19.50 22.77 4.31
N LYS A 183 18.95 22.56 3.12
CA LYS A 183 19.07 23.47 1.99
C LYS A 183 18.33 24.79 2.23
N HIS A 184 17.14 24.74 2.83
CA HIS A 184 16.38 25.94 3.20
C HIS A 184 17.00 26.68 4.38
N GLU A 185 17.55 25.95 5.35
CA GLU A 185 18.32 26.49 6.47
C GLU A 185 19.55 27.28 5.95
N ARG A 186 20.37 26.66 5.09
CA ARG A 186 21.55 27.31 4.47
C ARG A 186 21.22 28.56 3.66
N THR A 187 20.03 28.63 3.08
CA THR A 187 19.59 29.78 2.27
C THR A 187 18.78 30.80 3.07
N ASN A 188 18.63 30.60 4.38
CA ASN A 188 17.78 31.41 5.27
C ASN A 188 16.33 31.56 4.74
N ARG A 189 15.81 30.48 4.16
CA ARG A 189 14.45 30.39 3.58
C ARG A 189 13.56 29.40 4.34
N LEU A 190 14.01 28.95 5.50
CA LEU A 190 13.26 28.07 6.38
C LEU A 190 12.02 28.83 6.89
N ARG A 191 10.84 28.25 6.69
CA ARG A 191 9.56 28.82 7.13
C ARG A 191 9.04 28.03 8.31
N SER A 192 8.16 28.57 9.12
CA SER A 192 7.44 27.76 10.11
C SER A 192 6.40 26.85 9.43
N CYS A 193 6.26 25.62 9.93
CA CYS A 193 5.20 24.70 9.56
C CYS A 193 3.83 25.32 9.86
N ASN A 194 2.99 25.53 8.84
CA ASN A 194 1.73 26.26 9.01
C ASN A 194 0.53 25.34 9.28
N ASN A 195 0.78 24.08 9.65
CA ASN A 195 -0.28 23.10 9.87
C ASN A 195 -1.05 23.39 11.17
N ALA A 196 -2.37 23.30 11.11
CA ALA A 196 -3.24 23.47 12.26
C ALA A 196 -3.44 22.12 12.96
N ILE A 197 -2.97 22.01 14.20
CA ILE A 197 -3.14 20.84 15.05
C ILE A 197 -4.43 21.01 15.83
N GLN A 198 -5.39 20.10 15.64
CA GLN A 198 -6.61 20.05 16.45
C GLN A 198 -6.33 19.26 17.73
N GLN A 199 -6.36 19.92 18.88
CA GLN A 199 -6.38 19.23 20.17
C GLN A 199 -7.85 19.02 20.58
N SER A 200 -8.15 17.85 21.15
CA SER A 200 -9.49 17.45 21.59
C SER A 200 -10.16 18.56 22.42
N GLY A 201 -11.15 19.27 21.84
CA GLY A 201 -11.97 20.23 22.59
C GLY A 201 -11.89 21.72 22.21
N LYS A 202 -11.62 22.08 20.94
CA LYS A 202 -11.87 23.39 20.28
C LYS A 202 -10.68 24.34 20.06
N ARG A 203 -9.48 24.07 20.58
CA ARG A 203 -8.30 24.93 20.30
C ARG A 203 -7.47 24.36 19.15
N THR A 204 -7.32 25.16 18.09
CA THR A 204 -6.36 24.91 17.02
C THR A 204 -5.08 25.65 17.33
N TYR A 205 -3.97 24.92 17.44
CA TYR A 205 -2.65 25.53 17.55
C TYR A 205 -1.94 25.37 16.20
N LYS A 206 -1.20 26.39 15.80
CA LYS A 206 -0.30 26.28 14.65
C LYS A 206 0.99 25.60 15.09
N CYS A 207 1.45 24.64 14.31
CA CYS A 207 2.79 24.07 14.51
C CYS A 207 3.82 25.21 14.49
N LYS A 208 4.79 25.19 15.42
CA LYS A 208 5.86 26.20 15.48
C LYS A 208 7.21 25.68 14.95
N ARG A 209 7.30 24.39 14.64
CA ARG A 209 8.50 23.79 14.08
C ARG A 209 8.78 24.33 12.69
N ASP A 210 10.00 24.13 12.22
CA ASP A 210 10.41 24.53 10.89
C ASP A 210 9.75 23.69 9.79
N SER A 211 9.68 24.26 8.59
CA SER A 211 9.22 23.60 7.38
C SER A 211 10.17 22.45 7.06
N PHE A 212 9.61 21.34 6.57
CA PHE A 212 10.38 20.14 6.25
C PHE A 212 11.07 19.50 7.46
N ASP A 213 10.60 19.80 8.67
CA ASP A 213 11.00 19.05 9.85
C ASP A 213 10.49 17.60 9.76
N VAL A 214 11.36 16.64 10.07
CA VAL A 214 11.00 15.22 10.06
C VAL A 214 9.97 14.90 11.13
N GLU A 215 9.98 15.57 12.29
CA GLU A 215 8.92 15.43 13.29
C GLU A 215 7.56 15.90 12.73
N CYS A 216 7.55 16.98 11.94
CA CYS A 216 6.34 17.40 11.26
C CYS A 216 5.84 16.36 10.24
N PHE A 217 6.74 15.69 9.53
CA PHE A 217 6.37 14.57 8.64
C PHE A 217 5.78 13.41 9.44
N ARG A 218 6.39 13.06 10.59
CA ARG A 218 5.94 11.99 11.49
C ARG A 218 4.56 12.24 12.07
N GLU A 219 4.25 13.50 12.36
CA GLU A 219 2.95 13.98 12.84
C GLU A 219 1.95 14.29 11.71
N TYR A 220 2.27 13.89 10.47
CA TYR A 220 1.39 14.07 9.29
C TYR A 220 1.05 15.53 8.96
N HIS A 221 1.93 16.47 9.30
CA HIS A 221 1.75 17.89 8.93
C HIS A 221 1.91 18.13 7.42
N PHE A 222 2.64 17.23 6.75
CA PHE A 222 2.76 17.18 5.30
C PHE A 222 3.00 15.74 4.86
N GLN A 223 2.88 15.50 3.55
CA GLN A 223 3.12 14.20 2.92
C GLN A 223 4.29 14.30 1.95
N TYR A 224 4.86 13.18 1.54
CA TYR A 224 5.92 13.16 0.54
C TYR A 224 5.45 12.39 -0.69
N CYS A 225 5.62 12.94 -1.88
CA CYS A 225 5.36 12.23 -3.12
C CYS A 225 6.60 11.45 -3.53
N TRP A 226 6.48 10.13 -3.53
CA TRP A 226 7.54 9.24 -3.96
C TRP A 226 7.78 9.31 -5.47
N THR A 227 6.71 9.31 -6.28
CA THR A 227 6.82 9.37 -7.75
C THR A 227 7.61 10.57 -8.24
N HIS A 228 7.39 11.73 -7.63
CA HIS A 228 7.98 13.00 -8.07
C HIS A 228 9.06 13.53 -7.13
N PHE A 229 9.39 12.79 -6.07
CA PHE A 229 10.38 13.17 -5.05
C PHE A 229 10.15 14.58 -4.45
N ARG A 230 8.88 14.90 -4.13
CA ARG A 230 8.47 16.25 -3.70
C ARG A 230 7.60 16.23 -2.45
N VAL A 231 7.79 17.21 -1.58
CA VAL A 231 6.91 17.43 -0.43
C VAL A 231 5.54 17.94 -0.90
N ILE A 232 4.48 17.33 -0.37
CA ILE A 232 3.08 17.73 -0.54
C ILE A 232 2.65 18.40 0.78
N THR A 233 2.50 19.72 0.76
CA THR A 233 2.00 20.48 1.92
C THR A 233 0.52 20.18 2.16
N GLY A 234 0.09 20.10 3.42
CA GLY A 234 -1.18 19.48 3.85
C GLY A 234 -2.50 19.94 3.21
N SER A 235 -2.56 21.11 2.57
CA SER A 235 -3.74 21.53 1.80
C SER A 235 -3.83 20.89 0.41
N ASN A 236 -2.73 20.34 -0.10
CA ASN A 236 -2.62 19.89 -1.47
C ASN A 236 -2.78 18.38 -1.57
N LEU A 237 -3.52 17.91 -2.58
CA LEU A 237 -3.70 16.48 -2.85
C LEU A 237 -2.63 15.92 -3.82
N ALA A 238 -1.82 16.78 -4.43
CA ALA A 238 -0.78 16.40 -5.38
C ALA A 238 0.41 17.34 -5.25
N CYS A 239 1.61 16.88 -5.63
CA CYS A 239 2.81 17.71 -5.64
C CYS A 239 2.93 18.61 -6.90
N SER A 240 2.10 18.36 -7.92
CA SER A 240 1.98 19.13 -9.15
C SER A 240 0.53 19.13 -9.62
N HIS A 241 0.11 20.22 -10.27
CA HIS A 241 -1.22 20.31 -10.88
C HIS A 241 -1.33 19.49 -12.18
N GLU A 242 -0.20 19.23 -12.84
CA GLU A 242 -0.14 18.52 -14.12
C GLU A 242 -0.30 16.99 -13.94
N ASP A 243 0.14 16.46 -12.79
CA ASP A 243 0.26 15.00 -12.54
C ASP A 243 -0.70 14.48 -11.46
N LYS A 244 -1.90 15.07 -11.36
CA LYS A 244 -2.84 14.84 -10.24
C LYS A 244 -3.25 13.38 -10.01
N GLY A 245 -3.02 12.47 -10.96
CA GLY A 245 -3.32 11.04 -10.84
C GLY A 245 -2.12 10.11 -10.58
N GLN A 246 -0.88 10.61 -10.64
CA GLN A 246 0.33 9.76 -10.56
C GLN A 246 1.09 9.88 -9.23
N CYS A 247 0.62 10.74 -8.32
CA CYS A 247 1.28 10.99 -7.06
C CYS A 247 1.10 9.81 -6.09
N VAL A 248 2.14 8.99 -5.92
CA VAL A 248 2.21 8.00 -4.84
C VAL A 248 2.73 8.70 -3.59
N ARG A 249 1.95 8.65 -2.52
CA ARG A 249 2.26 9.34 -1.26
C ARG A 249 2.97 8.38 -0.31
N ALA A 250 4.15 8.79 0.16
CA ALA A 250 4.78 8.25 1.33
C ALA A 250 4.29 9.00 2.57
N PHE A 251 4.04 8.24 3.63
CA PHE A 251 3.57 8.75 4.91
C PHE A 251 4.28 7.99 6.02
N TRP A 252 4.61 8.66 7.12
CA TRP A 252 5.27 8.01 8.26
C TRP A 252 4.41 6.92 8.91
N GLY A 253 3.09 6.97 8.67
CA GLY A 253 2.17 5.83 8.70
C GLY A 253 2.42 4.74 9.74
N LYS A 254 1.60 4.71 10.80
CA LYS A 254 1.51 3.54 11.68
C LYS A 254 1.41 2.27 10.84
N PHE A 255 2.37 1.37 11.04
CA PHE A 255 2.26 -0.02 10.61
C PHE A 255 1.07 -0.74 11.29
N LEU A 256 0.35 -0.12 12.25
CA LEU A 256 -0.43 -0.90 13.22
C LEU A 256 -1.81 -0.41 13.72
N LEU A 257 -2.54 0.53 13.12
CA LEU A 257 -3.81 0.95 13.78
C LEU A 257 -5.07 1.19 12.96
N ASN A 258 -5.16 0.82 11.69
CA ASN A 258 -6.45 0.93 10.98
C ASN A 258 -6.68 -0.13 9.90
N LEU A 259 -6.43 -1.41 10.19
CA LEU A 259 -7.23 -2.45 9.52
C LEU A 259 -7.86 -3.48 10.46
N VAL A 260 -7.41 -3.62 11.71
CA VAL A 260 -8.05 -4.53 12.68
C VAL A 260 -8.12 -3.87 14.05
N SER A 261 -9.35 -3.58 14.47
CA SER A 261 -9.83 -3.52 15.85
C SER A 261 -9.13 -2.62 16.87
N LYS A 262 -9.95 -1.73 17.46
CA LYS A 262 -9.74 -1.05 18.75
C LYS A 262 -9.57 -1.98 19.97
N THR A 263 -9.48 -3.29 19.79
CA THR A 263 -9.34 -4.25 20.89
C THR A 263 -7.89 -4.70 20.97
N THR A 264 -7.19 -4.20 21.99
CA THR A 264 -5.91 -4.70 22.50
C THR A 264 -4.76 -4.71 21.49
N LEU A 265 -4.32 -3.51 21.09
CA LEU A 265 -2.97 -3.35 20.55
C LEU A 265 -1.97 -3.38 21.72
N THR A 266 -1.31 -4.51 21.91
CA THR A 266 -0.11 -4.60 22.75
C THR A 266 0.98 -3.71 22.16
N LYS A 267 1.59 -2.91 23.04
CA LYS A 267 2.43 -1.74 22.75
C LYS A 267 3.80 -2.06 22.10
N THR A 268 4.00 -3.27 21.59
CA THR A 268 5.34 -3.85 21.35
C THR A 268 5.68 -4.11 19.88
N GLU A 269 4.72 -4.21 18.97
CA GLU A 269 5.02 -4.54 17.56
C GLU A 269 5.35 -3.32 16.67
N GLU A 270 5.38 -2.08 17.21
CA GLU A 270 5.43 -0.87 16.36
C GLU A 270 6.77 -0.58 15.66
N HIS A 271 7.88 -1.25 16.01
CA HIS A 271 9.20 -0.86 15.49
C HIS A 271 10.26 -1.97 15.35
N GLU A 272 9.91 -3.25 15.50
CA GLU A 272 10.92 -4.33 15.64
C GLU A 272 11.91 -4.40 14.46
N ASP A 273 11.51 -4.00 13.24
CA ASP A 273 12.38 -4.08 12.07
C ASP A 273 12.95 -2.72 11.60
N TRP A 274 12.64 -1.59 12.24
CA TRP A 274 13.04 -0.28 11.69
C TRP A 274 14.56 -0.11 11.60
N GLU A 275 15.30 -0.64 12.59
CA GLU A 275 16.76 -0.66 12.55
C GLU A 275 17.30 -1.55 11.43
N GLU A 276 16.65 -2.69 11.19
CA GLU A 276 17.00 -3.58 10.08
C GLU A 276 16.73 -2.93 8.73
N ILE A 277 15.59 -2.26 8.57
CA ILE A 277 15.20 -1.53 7.36
C ILE A 277 16.18 -0.40 7.06
N VAL A 278 16.53 0.39 8.08
CA VAL A 278 17.55 1.45 7.96
C VAL A 278 18.91 0.84 7.63
N GLY A 279 19.30 -0.23 8.34
CA GLY A 279 20.56 -0.94 8.12
C GLY A 279 20.65 -1.51 6.70
N ALA A 280 19.59 -2.13 6.19
CA ALA A 280 19.49 -2.65 4.83
C ALA A 280 19.62 -1.53 3.80
N SER A 281 18.96 -0.39 4.04
CA SER A 281 19.05 0.79 3.17
C SER A 281 20.46 1.39 3.10
N ILE A 282 21.19 1.40 4.23
CA ILE A 282 22.61 1.82 4.26
C ILE A 282 23.48 0.81 3.50
N ARG A 283 23.32 -0.49 3.76
CA ARG A 283 24.08 -1.57 3.08
C ARG A 283 23.85 -1.58 1.57
N ALA A 284 22.62 -1.26 1.13
CA ALA A 284 22.26 -1.14 -0.28
C ALA A 284 22.76 0.15 -0.95
N HIS A 285 23.46 1.03 -0.22
CA HIS A 285 23.90 2.35 -0.70
C HIS A 285 22.75 3.27 -1.19
N ASN A 286 21.54 3.06 -0.67
CA ASN A 286 20.37 3.89 -0.99
C ASN A 286 20.34 5.20 -0.20
N LEU A 287 21.18 5.32 0.84
CA LEU A 287 21.24 6.46 1.75
C LEU A 287 22.61 7.16 1.71
N GLY A 288 22.63 8.46 1.99
CA GLY A 288 23.85 9.25 2.20
C GLY A 288 24.35 10.04 0.99
N HIS A 289 23.60 10.05 -0.11
CA HIS A 289 24.00 10.72 -1.36
C HIS A 289 23.55 12.19 -1.43
N LYS A 290 22.77 12.70 -0.47
CA LYS A 290 22.19 14.06 -0.53
C LYS A 290 22.97 15.13 0.26
N ASN A 291 24.27 14.93 0.48
CA ASN A 291 25.12 15.81 1.28
C ASN A 291 24.59 16.05 2.71
N VAL A 292 23.88 15.07 3.26
CA VAL A 292 23.45 15.08 4.66
C VAL A 292 24.59 14.49 5.50
N PRO A 293 25.04 15.18 6.57
CA PRO A 293 26.06 14.63 7.47
C PRO A 293 25.62 13.27 8.02
N PRO A 294 26.45 12.21 7.93
CA PRO A 294 26.06 10.86 8.35
C PRO A 294 25.52 10.79 9.78
N LYS A 295 26.12 11.56 10.70
CA LYS A 295 25.67 11.68 12.09
C LYS A 295 24.24 12.21 12.19
N LYS A 296 23.92 13.32 11.49
CA LYS A 296 22.59 13.94 11.48
C LYS A 296 21.56 13.02 10.81
N LEU A 297 21.95 12.31 9.74
CA LEU A 297 21.10 11.33 9.07
C LEU A 297 20.75 10.16 10.03
N LYS A 298 21.75 9.61 10.71
CA LYS A 298 21.57 8.53 11.70
C LYS A 298 20.65 8.97 12.83
N GLU A 299 20.91 10.13 13.47
CA GLU A 299 20.05 10.72 14.52
C GLU A 299 18.61 10.97 14.09
N THR A 300 18.39 11.28 12.82
CA THR A 300 17.05 11.52 12.29
C THR A 300 16.31 10.22 11.98
N LEU A 301 17.02 9.21 11.44
CA LEU A 301 16.45 7.90 11.14
C LEU A 301 16.22 7.09 12.40
N LEU A 302 17.16 7.12 13.35
CA LEU A 302 17.15 6.39 14.60
C LEU A 302 17.26 7.38 15.77
N PRO A 303 16.16 8.06 16.17
CA PRO A 303 16.23 9.05 17.24
C PRO A 303 16.81 8.45 18.53
N PRO A 304 17.81 9.10 19.18
CA PRO A 304 18.47 8.54 20.36
C PRO A 304 17.53 8.23 21.54
N HIS A 305 16.42 8.97 21.66
CA HIS A 305 15.41 8.75 22.70
C HIS A 305 14.52 7.53 22.45
N VAL A 306 14.51 7.00 21.21
CA VAL A 306 13.76 5.79 20.82
C VAL A 306 14.71 4.59 20.68
N PHE A 307 15.90 4.81 20.11
CA PHE A 307 16.91 3.79 19.84
C PHE A 307 18.25 4.14 20.52
N PRO A 308 18.32 4.11 21.87
CA PRO A 308 19.52 4.50 22.59
C PRO A 308 20.71 3.58 22.32
N HIS A 309 20.47 2.28 22.16
CA HIS A 309 21.49 1.26 21.90
C HIS A 309 22.18 1.40 20.54
N ALA A 310 21.59 2.12 19.59
CA ALA A 310 22.21 2.40 18.30
C ALA A 310 23.41 3.37 18.39
N TYR A 311 23.68 3.96 19.56
CA TYR A 311 24.69 5.00 19.78
C TYR A 311 25.78 4.64 20.79
N GLU A 312 25.70 3.43 21.36
CA GLU A 312 26.76 2.84 22.20
C GLU A 312 27.91 2.32 21.34
#